data_AF-A0AAW2Q9X7-F1
#
_entry.id   AF-A0AAW2Q9X7-F1
#
_cell.length_a   1.000
_cell.length_b   1.000
_cell.length_c   1.000
_cell.angle_alpha   90.00
_cell.angle_beta   90.00
_cell.angle_gamma   90.00
#
_symmetry.space_group_name_H-M   'P 1'
#
loop_
_entity.id
_entity.type
_entity.pdbx_description
1 polymer ?
#
loop_
_entity_poly.entity_id
_entity_poly.type
_entity_poly.pdbx_seq_one_letter_code
_entity_poly.pdbx_strand_id
1 'polypeptide(L)'
;MEIWDMQELRHLQVMGSNLPDPTAQGACLPNLVTLLDISTHSCTKEVLRRIPKLKKLGTRIELPLDVAEAEPLCWFDHLVHLANHRYLESFKCSIVNPSPKLQVLGRSCTSYTLLSNLRKLTLSGLGFPWEYMSYMAGLWNLEVLKLRCYAFQGPEWKSFHGAFWNLTFLLIEDTDLEYWRVDDSGRFPCLQRLLIHHCYKLKQILLALETSQPLK
;
A
#
# COMPACT_ATOMS: atom_id res chain seq x y z
N MET A 1 12.24 -6.65 31.14
CA MET A 1 12.28 -5.41 30.33
C MET A 1 11.37 -5.66 29.16
N GLU A 2 10.23 -4.98 29.14
CA GLU A 2 9.28 -5.11 28.05
C GLU A 2 9.64 -4.10 26.95
N ILE A 3 9.26 -4.38 25.71
CA ILE A 3 9.55 -3.49 24.58
C ILE A 3 8.99 -2.08 24.79
N TRP A 4 7.87 -2.00 25.51
CA TRP A 4 7.17 -0.76 25.83
C TRP A 4 7.90 0.15 26.83
N ASP A 5 8.94 -0.35 27.50
CA ASP A 5 9.77 0.45 28.41
C ASP A 5 10.89 1.19 27.66
N MET A 6 11.09 0.92 26.37
CA MET A 6 12.20 1.44 25.57
C MET A 6 11.93 2.87 25.04
N GLN A 7 11.95 3.86 25.93
CA GLN A 7 11.57 5.25 25.63
C GLN A 7 12.43 5.95 24.55
N GLU A 8 13.67 5.51 24.37
CA GLU A 8 14.60 6.07 23.35
C GLU A 8 14.52 5.36 21.99
N LEU A 9 13.71 4.29 21.88
CA LEU A 9 13.61 3.50 20.66
C LEU A 9 12.95 4.32 19.53
N ARG A 10 13.67 4.49 18.42
CA ARG A 10 13.19 5.25 17.24
C ARG A 10 12.82 4.37 16.06
N HIS A 11 13.39 3.18 15.98
CA HIS A 11 13.22 2.23 14.88
C HIS A 11 13.06 0.82 15.43
N LEU A 12 12.02 0.11 14.99
CA LEU A 12 11.73 -1.26 15.38
C LEU A 12 11.32 -2.07 14.16
N GLN A 13 11.89 -3.28 14.01
CA GLN A 13 11.51 -4.25 13.00
C GLN A 13 11.37 -5.63 13.65
N VAL A 14 10.23 -6.30 13.45
CA VAL A 14 9.89 -7.54 14.19
C VAL A 14 9.68 -8.78 13.30
N MET A 15 10.00 -8.70 12.01
CA MET A 15 10.07 -9.83 11.07
C MET A 15 8.82 -10.75 11.06
N GLY A 16 7.62 -10.18 11.04
CA GLY A 16 6.34 -10.90 11.03
C GLY A 16 5.75 -11.19 12.40
N SER A 17 6.49 -10.90 13.47
CA SER A 17 6.03 -11.17 14.82
C SER A 17 4.91 -10.22 15.27
N ASN A 18 4.08 -10.70 16.18
CA ASN A 18 3.14 -9.85 16.90
C ASN A 18 3.91 -9.01 17.93
N LEU A 19 3.53 -7.75 18.08
CA LEU A 19 3.93 -6.96 19.25
C LEU A 19 3.20 -7.51 20.48
N PRO A 20 3.87 -7.56 21.65
CA PRO A 20 3.21 -7.91 22.89
C PRO A 20 2.13 -6.87 23.20
N ASP A 21 1.01 -7.31 23.74
CA ASP A 21 -0.06 -6.40 24.13
C ASP A 21 0.47 -5.38 25.16
N PRO A 22 0.14 -4.09 25.02
CA PRO A 22 0.50 -3.07 26.00
C PRO A 22 -0.39 -3.21 27.24
N THR A 23 -0.17 -4.26 28.03
CA THR A 23 -0.98 -4.62 29.21
C THR A 23 -0.74 -3.70 30.40
N ALA A 24 0.39 -2.99 30.46
CA ALA A 24 0.70 -2.06 31.54
C ALA A 24 0.10 -0.66 31.32
N GLN A 25 -0.54 -0.11 32.36
CA GLN A 25 -0.94 1.30 32.42
C GLN A 25 0.31 2.18 32.21
N GLY A 26 0.39 2.89 31.08
CA GLY A 26 1.53 3.75 30.73
C GLY A 26 2.54 3.19 29.72
N ALA A 27 2.44 1.90 29.33
CA ALA A 27 3.24 1.32 28.26
C ALA A 27 3.13 2.16 26.97
N CYS A 28 4.23 2.77 26.52
CA CYS A 28 4.27 3.60 25.33
C CYS A 28 5.67 3.69 24.72
N LEU A 29 5.70 3.89 23.41
CA LEU A 29 6.90 4.14 22.62
C LEU A 29 6.83 5.56 22.05
N PRO A 30 7.05 6.60 22.88
CA PRO A 30 6.74 7.98 22.52
C PRO A 30 7.67 8.54 21.44
N ASN A 31 8.85 7.95 21.27
CA ASN A 31 9.86 8.38 20.30
C ASN A 31 10.01 7.43 19.10
N LEU A 32 9.19 6.38 19.02
CA LEU A 32 9.26 5.45 17.90
C LEU A 32 8.67 6.10 16.64
N VAL A 33 9.54 6.23 15.63
CA VAL A 33 9.23 6.88 14.35
C VAL A 33 8.99 5.83 13.26
N THR A 34 9.65 4.69 13.35
CA THR A 34 9.56 3.63 12.34
C THR A 34 9.25 2.30 13.00
N LEU A 35 8.18 1.65 12.53
CA LEU A 35 7.77 0.31 12.93
C LEU A 35 7.60 -0.51 11.66
N LEU A 36 8.39 -1.54 11.46
CA LEU A 36 8.38 -2.34 10.24
C LEU A 36 8.09 -3.79 10.53
N ASP A 37 7.49 -4.42 9.53
CA ASP A 37 7.38 -5.86 9.45
C ASP A 37 6.59 -6.47 10.61
N ILE A 38 5.61 -5.73 11.14
CA ILE A 38 4.69 -6.26 12.16
C ILE A 38 3.63 -7.12 11.49
N SER A 39 3.14 -8.13 12.20
CA SER A 39 1.91 -8.82 11.80
C SER A 39 0.72 -7.84 11.78
N THR A 40 -0.21 -8.05 10.85
CA THR A 40 -1.45 -7.25 10.78
C THR A 40 -2.31 -7.39 12.03
N HIS A 41 -2.22 -8.51 12.75
CA HIS A 41 -2.93 -8.70 14.02
C HIS A 41 -2.49 -7.69 15.10
N SER A 42 -1.25 -7.20 15.03
CA SER A 42 -0.76 -6.14 15.94
C SER A 42 -1.06 -4.73 15.46
N CYS A 43 -1.63 -4.55 14.27
CA CYS A 43 -1.98 -3.24 13.71
C CYS A 43 -3.33 -2.73 14.26
N THR A 44 -3.52 -2.81 15.57
CA THR A 44 -4.76 -2.39 16.23
C THR A 44 -4.71 -0.91 16.62
N LYS A 45 -5.89 -0.31 16.80
CA LYS A 45 -6.02 1.07 17.27
C LYS A 45 -5.32 1.31 18.62
N GLU A 46 -5.31 0.33 19.51
CA GLU A 46 -4.71 0.47 20.84
C GLU A 46 -3.18 0.50 20.76
N VAL A 47 -2.58 -0.40 19.99
CA VAL A 47 -1.13 -0.41 19.74
C VAL A 47 -0.68 0.90 19.09
N LEU A 48 -1.40 1.36 18.05
CA LEU A 48 -1.04 2.59 17.33
C LEU A 48 -1.15 3.85 18.20
N ARG A 49 -2.08 3.89 19.17
CA ARG A 49 -2.18 5.00 20.15
C ARG A 49 -0.96 5.09 21.07
N ARG A 50 -0.30 3.97 21.36
CA ARG A 50 0.92 3.93 22.19
C ARG A 50 2.18 4.37 21.44
N ILE A 51 2.06 4.68 20.14
CA ILE A 51 3.17 5.05 19.26
C ILE A 51 2.85 6.39 18.57
N PRO A 52 2.73 7.50 19.32
CA PRO A 52 2.14 8.74 18.82
C PRO A 52 2.96 9.44 17.72
N LYS A 53 4.27 9.20 17.62
CA LYS A 53 5.18 9.85 16.64
C LYS A 53 5.51 8.98 15.42
N LEU A 54 4.77 7.90 15.19
CA LEU A 54 5.01 6.99 14.07
C LEU A 54 4.87 7.73 12.73
N LYS A 55 5.92 7.64 11.90
CA LYS A 55 5.93 8.18 10.53
C LYS A 55 5.95 7.10 9.47
N LYS A 56 6.51 5.93 9.80
CA LYS A 56 6.68 4.82 8.86
C LYS A 56 6.16 3.54 9.48
N LEU A 57 5.17 2.93 8.84
CA LEU A 57 4.61 1.65 9.24
C LEU A 57 4.81 0.61 8.13
N GLY A 58 5.25 -0.58 8.50
CA GLY A 58 5.31 -1.75 7.63
C GLY A 58 4.56 -2.92 8.25
N THR A 59 3.62 -3.50 7.52
CA THR A 59 2.90 -4.70 7.91
C THR A 59 3.27 -5.87 7.02
N ARG A 60 3.30 -7.06 7.62
CA ARG A 60 3.45 -8.36 6.99
C ARG A 60 2.18 -9.17 7.23
N ILE A 61 1.70 -9.80 6.17
CA ILE A 61 0.60 -10.76 6.23
C ILE A 61 1.20 -12.11 5.84
N GLU A 62 1.10 -13.08 6.73
CA GLU A 62 1.50 -14.46 6.44
C GLU A 62 0.23 -15.26 6.18
N LEU A 63 0.10 -15.77 4.95
CA LEU A 63 -1.02 -16.63 4.59
C LEU A 63 -0.69 -18.07 4.99
N PRO A 64 -1.62 -18.81 5.60
CA PRO A 64 -1.44 -20.23 5.82
C PRO A 64 -1.33 -20.92 4.46
N LEU A 65 -0.41 -21.88 4.35
CA LEU A 65 -0.11 -22.58 3.09
C LEU A 65 -1.26 -23.44 2.56
N ASP A 66 -2.27 -23.74 3.40
CA ASP A 66 -3.16 -24.90 3.21
C ASP A 66 -4.66 -24.63 3.37
N VAL A 67 -5.14 -23.40 3.17
CA VAL A 67 -6.59 -23.11 3.22
C VAL A 67 -7.17 -22.84 1.84
N ALA A 68 -8.01 -23.78 1.40
CA ALA A 68 -8.97 -23.61 0.31
C ALA A 68 -9.99 -22.47 0.58
N GLU A 69 -10.04 -21.97 1.80
CA GLU A 69 -10.98 -20.97 2.32
C GLU A 69 -10.23 -19.89 3.11
N ALA A 70 -9.20 -19.28 2.54
CA ALA A 70 -8.64 -18.06 3.12
C ALA A 70 -9.75 -16.99 3.14
N GLU A 71 -10.14 -16.52 4.33
CA GLU A 71 -11.11 -15.44 4.45
C GLU A 71 -10.64 -14.24 3.60
N PRO A 72 -11.56 -13.57 2.89
CA PRO A 72 -11.21 -12.41 2.10
C PRO A 72 -10.55 -11.35 2.97
N LEU A 73 -9.27 -11.08 2.72
CA LEU A 73 -8.56 -10.01 3.41
C LEU A 73 -9.17 -8.68 2.98
N CYS A 74 -9.96 -8.06 3.85
CA CYS A 74 -10.36 -6.67 3.67
C CYS A 74 -9.20 -5.78 4.12
N TRP A 75 -8.21 -5.60 3.25
CA TRP A 75 -7.06 -4.77 3.57
C TRP A 75 -7.46 -3.33 3.91
N PHE A 76 -8.49 -2.78 3.26
CA PHE A 76 -8.96 -1.43 3.57
C PHE A 76 -9.41 -1.27 5.04
N ASP A 77 -9.92 -2.31 5.69
CA ASP A 77 -10.29 -2.26 7.12
C ASP A 77 -9.06 -2.04 8.01
N HIS A 78 -7.91 -2.61 7.64
CA HIS A 78 -6.65 -2.39 8.36
C HIS A 78 -6.15 -0.95 8.22
N LEU A 79 -6.45 -0.31 7.09
CA LEU A 79 -6.10 1.09 6.85
C LEU A 79 -6.94 2.07 7.69
N VAL A 80 -8.17 1.69 8.07
CA VAL A 80 -9.03 2.52 8.95
C VAL A 80 -8.38 2.74 10.32
N HIS A 81 -7.56 1.81 10.80
CA HIS A 81 -6.82 2.03 12.06
C HIS A 81 -5.70 3.07 11.90
N LEU A 82 -5.14 3.23 10.69
CA LEU A 82 -4.09 4.19 10.37
C LEU A 82 -4.61 5.62 10.21
N ALA A 83 -5.90 5.77 9.86
CA ALA A 83 -6.61 7.03 9.71
C ALA A 83 -6.37 8.06 10.83
N ASN A 84 -6.20 7.59 12.06
CA ASN A 84 -6.06 8.46 13.23
C ASN A 84 -4.60 8.88 13.48
N HIS A 85 -3.66 8.35 12.70
CA HIS A 85 -2.24 8.60 12.87
C HIS A 85 -1.78 9.79 12.02
N ARG A 86 -1.85 10.98 12.62
CA ARG A 86 -1.65 12.26 11.92
C ARG A 86 -0.25 12.46 11.33
N TYR A 87 0.73 11.66 11.71
CA TYR A 87 2.12 11.80 11.26
C TYR A 87 2.55 10.69 10.30
N LEU A 88 1.66 9.74 9.98
CA LEU A 88 2.02 8.61 9.13
C LEU A 88 2.21 9.07 7.68
N GLU A 89 3.46 9.09 7.24
CA GLU A 89 3.87 9.54 5.90
C GLU A 89 4.16 8.36 4.96
N SER A 90 4.50 7.19 5.50
CA SER A 90 4.87 6.01 4.72
C SER A 90 4.22 4.74 5.26
N PHE A 91 3.61 3.99 4.34
CA PHE A 91 3.02 2.69 4.64
C PHE A 91 3.55 1.62 3.69
N LYS A 92 3.90 0.46 4.24
CA LYS A 92 4.28 -0.75 3.49
C LYS A 92 3.37 -1.90 3.92
N CYS A 93 2.81 -2.63 2.97
CA CYS A 93 2.12 -3.90 3.21
C CYS A 93 2.75 -4.98 2.34
N SER A 94 2.99 -6.16 2.89
CA SER A 94 3.58 -7.28 2.15
C SER A 94 2.95 -8.60 2.57
N ILE A 95 2.41 -9.33 1.60
CA ILE A 95 1.98 -10.71 1.77
C ILE A 95 3.16 -11.63 1.52
N VAL A 96 3.44 -12.51 2.48
CA VAL A 96 4.41 -13.61 2.34
C VAL A 96 3.64 -14.85 1.91
N ASN A 97 4.20 -15.58 0.94
CA ASN A 97 3.56 -16.73 0.27
C ASN A 97 2.23 -16.37 -0.41
N PRO A 98 2.21 -15.42 -1.36
CA PRO A 98 1.00 -15.08 -2.08
C PRO A 98 0.44 -16.31 -2.82
N SER A 99 -0.80 -16.67 -2.51
CA SER A 99 -1.52 -17.73 -3.21
C SER A 99 -2.26 -17.16 -4.43
N PRO A 100 -2.19 -17.80 -5.61
CA PRO A 100 -2.97 -17.40 -6.78
C PRO A 100 -4.49 -17.46 -6.54
N LYS A 101 -4.93 -18.22 -5.53
CA LYS A 101 -6.34 -18.38 -5.15
C LYS A 101 -6.84 -17.31 -4.19
N LEU A 102 -5.96 -16.43 -3.70
CA LEU A 102 -6.32 -15.40 -2.73
C LEU A 102 -7.26 -14.38 -3.38
N GLN A 103 -8.54 -14.43 -3.01
CA GLN A 103 -9.49 -13.39 -3.36
C GLN A 103 -9.43 -12.29 -2.30
N VAL A 104 -8.58 -11.29 -2.53
CA VAL A 104 -8.58 -10.08 -1.70
C VAL A 104 -9.73 -9.20 -2.17
N LEU A 105 -10.76 -9.02 -1.33
CA LEU A 105 -11.91 -8.18 -1.65
C LEU A 105 -11.53 -6.70 -1.50
N GLY A 106 -11.61 -5.96 -2.60
CA GLY A 106 -11.54 -4.52 -2.62
C GLY A 106 -12.92 -3.97 -2.27
N ARG A 107 -13.29 -4.00 -0.99
CA ARG A 107 -14.47 -3.23 -0.57
C ARG A 107 -14.16 -1.74 -0.71
N SER A 108 -15.10 -1.01 -1.30
CA SER A 108 -15.03 0.45 -1.37
C SER A 108 -15.09 1.02 0.04
N CYS A 109 -13.93 1.36 0.61
CA CYS A 109 -13.88 2.12 1.86
C CYS A 109 -13.96 3.61 1.53
N THR A 110 -15.01 4.28 1.96
CA THR A 110 -15.23 5.73 1.79
C THR A 110 -14.29 6.62 2.64
N SER A 111 -13.22 6.06 3.22
CA SER A 111 -12.38 6.69 4.25
C SER A 111 -11.00 7.17 3.77
N TYR A 112 -10.76 7.29 2.47
CA TYR A 112 -9.46 7.75 1.94
C TYR A 112 -9.08 9.17 2.35
N THR A 113 -10.08 10.00 2.72
CA THR A 113 -9.87 11.32 3.33
C THR A 113 -9.03 11.25 4.61
N LEU A 114 -8.98 10.08 5.26
CA LEU A 114 -8.26 9.87 6.51
C LEU A 114 -6.76 9.56 6.34
N LEU A 115 -6.29 9.29 5.12
CA LEU A 115 -4.88 9.03 4.82
C LEU A 115 -4.21 10.20 4.10
N SER A 116 -4.66 11.42 4.37
CA SER A 116 -4.18 12.63 3.70
C SER A 116 -2.69 12.91 3.89
N ASN A 117 -2.06 12.42 4.96
CA ASN A 117 -0.62 12.62 5.19
C ASN A 117 0.27 11.58 4.51
N LEU A 118 -0.32 10.54 3.90
CA LEU A 118 0.43 9.44 3.33
C LEU A 118 1.08 9.87 2.01
N ARG A 119 2.41 9.97 2.01
CA ARG A 119 3.23 10.36 0.85
C ARG A 119 3.84 9.16 0.14
N LYS A 120 4.02 8.03 0.84
CA LYS A 120 4.61 6.81 0.29
C LYS A 120 3.79 5.56 0.60
N LEU A 121 3.52 4.79 -0.44
CA LEU A 121 2.83 3.51 -0.37
C LEU A 121 3.67 2.42 -1.06
N THR A 122 3.85 1.28 -0.39
CA THR A 122 4.56 0.12 -0.94
C THR A 122 3.75 -1.15 -0.69
N LEU A 123 3.40 -1.83 -1.77
CA LEU A 123 2.48 -2.95 -1.78
C LEU A 123 3.17 -4.15 -2.40
N SER A 124 2.99 -5.34 -1.81
CA SER A 124 3.60 -6.57 -2.29
C SER A 124 2.70 -7.78 -2.07
N GLY A 125 2.53 -8.64 -3.07
CA GLY A 125 1.89 -9.96 -2.92
C GLY A 125 0.37 -9.95 -2.76
N LEU A 126 -0.31 -8.83 -3.02
CA LEU A 126 -1.73 -8.67 -2.73
C LEU A 126 -2.67 -9.28 -3.76
N GLY A 127 -2.22 -9.47 -5.00
CA GLY A 127 -3.02 -10.07 -6.06
C GLY A 127 -4.26 -9.27 -6.44
N PHE A 128 -4.26 -7.95 -6.27
CA PHE A 128 -5.45 -7.17 -6.61
C PHE A 128 -5.66 -7.04 -8.12
N PRO A 129 -6.89 -7.18 -8.62
CA PRO A 129 -7.21 -6.77 -9.98
C PRO A 129 -6.86 -5.29 -10.19
N TRP A 130 -6.34 -4.93 -11.36
CA TRP A 130 -6.00 -3.53 -11.67
C TRP A 130 -7.18 -2.56 -11.54
N GLU A 131 -8.44 -3.01 -11.67
CA GLU A 131 -9.62 -2.13 -11.47
C GLU A 131 -9.68 -1.56 -10.05
N TYR A 132 -9.11 -2.25 -9.06
CA TYR A 132 -9.09 -1.81 -7.66
C TYR A 132 -8.12 -0.67 -7.40
N MET A 133 -7.27 -0.32 -8.37
CA MET A 133 -6.43 0.87 -8.29
C MET A 133 -7.29 2.14 -8.10
N SER A 134 -8.51 2.15 -8.65
CA SER A 134 -9.49 3.24 -8.49
C SER A 134 -9.85 3.55 -7.04
N TYR A 135 -9.81 2.55 -6.15
CA TYR A 135 -10.03 2.75 -4.73
C TYR A 135 -8.90 3.56 -4.08
N MET A 136 -7.68 3.48 -4.59
CA MET A 136 -6.55 4.25 -4.07
C MET A 136 -6.47 5.68 -4.63
N ALA A 137 -7.40 6.07 -5.52
CA ALA A 137 -7.50 7.43 -6.07
C ALA A 137 -7.54 8.52 -5.00
N GLY A 138 -8.16 8.21 -3.85
CA GLY A 138 -8.31 9.16 -2.75
C GLY A 138 -7.01 9.51 -2.01
N LEU A 139 -5.89 8.86 -2.33
CA LEU A 139 -4.57 9.19 -1.78
C LEU A 139 -3.92 10.35 -2.55
N TRP A 140 -4.52 11.54 -2.47
CA TRP A 140 -4.16 12.71 -3.27
C TRP A 140 -2.74 13.25 -3.01
N ASN A 141 -2.20 13.07 -1.80
CA ASN A 141 -0.83 13.48 -1.44
C ASN A 141 0.23 12.40 -1.69
N LEU A 142 -0.13 11.31 -2.36
CA LEU A 142 0.80 10.23 -2.62
C LEU A 142 1.85 10.65 -3.66
N GLU A 143 3.11 10.65 -3.26
CA GLU A 143 4.25 11.01 -4.10
C GLU A 143 5.00 9.78 -4.61
N VAL A 144 5.00 8.69 -3.82
CA VAL A 144 5.76 7.46 -4.11
C VAL A 144 4.84 6.26 -4.03
N LEU A 145 4.63 5.59 -5.15
CA LEU A 145 3.91 4.32 -5.23
C LEU A 145 4.86 3.22 -5.69
N LYS A 146 4.89 2.11 -4.94
CA LYS A 146 5.66 0.91 -5.30
C LYS A 146 4.77 -0.31 -5.26
N LEU A 147 4.63 -0.96 -6.41
CA LEU A 147 3.87 -2.19 -6.59
C LEU A 147 4.88 -3.30 -6.91
N ARG A 148 4.90 -4.37 -6.11
CA ARG A 148 5.88 -5.45 -6.21
C ARG A 148 5.23 -6.81 -6.17
N CYS A 149 5.84 -7.81 -6.77
CA CYS A 149 5.52 -9.23 -6.60
C CYS A 149 4.01 -9.48 -6.60
N TYR A 150 3.36 -9.19 -7.72
CA TYR A 150 1.91 -9.33 -7.90
C TYR A 150 1.10 -8.53 -6.86
N ALA A 151 1.55 -7.32 -6.49
CA ALA A 151 0.70 -6.40 -5.72
C ALA A 151 -0.62 -6.12 -6.44
N PHE A 152 -0.55 -5.98 -7.76
CA PHE A 152 -1.68 -5.99 -8.66
C PHE A 152 -1.45 -7.03 -9.76
N GLN A 153 -2.53 -7.59 -10.28
CA GLN A 153 -2.55 -8.62 -11.30
C GLN A 153 -3.65 -8.36 -12.34
N GLY A 154 -3.48 -9.00 -13.49
CA GLY A 154 -4.34 -8.89 -14.65
C GLY A 154 -3.61 -8.23 -15.83
N PRO A 155 -4.11 -8.48 -17.05
CA PRO A 155 -3.39 -8.10 -18.27
C PRO A 155 -3.47 -6.61 -18.57
N GLU A 156 -4.40 -5.86 -18.00
CA GLU A 156 -4.67 -4.48 -18.38
C GLU A 156 -4.85 -3.58 -17.17
N TRP A 157 -4.07 -2.48 -17.13
CA TRP A 157 -4.28 -1.37 -16.21
C TRP A 157 -4.79 -0.17 -16.97
N LYS A 158 -6.02 0.27 -16.66
CA LYS A 158 -6.56 1.56 -17.11
C LYS A 158 -6.38 2.59 -16.00
N SER A 159 -5.66 3.67 -16.28
CA SER A 159 -5.71 4.84 -15.41
C SER A 159 -7.13 5.39 -15.40
N PHE A 160 -7.45 6.14 -14.35
CA PHE A 160 -8.75 6.74 -14.15
C PHE A 160 -8.57 8.19 -13.70
N HIS A 161 -9.64 8.97 -13.87
CA HIS A 161 -9.65 10.40 -13.64
C HIS A 161 -9.18 10.80 -12.24
N GLY A 162 -8.25 11.77 -12.16
CA GLY A 162 -7.84 12.42 -10.91
C GLY A 162 -6.99 11.56 -9.97
N ALA A 163 -6.54 10.39 -10.42
CA ALA A 163 -5.65 9.54 -9.66
C ALA A 163 -4.26 10.17 -9.47
N PHE A 164 -3.70 10.07 -8.27
CA PHE A 164 -2.25 10.19 -8.07
C PHE A 164 -1.62 11.49 -8.62
N TRP A 165 -2.30 12.63 -8.45
CA TRP A 165 -1.88 13.91 -9.01
C TRP A 165 -0.45 14.32 -8.62
N ASN A 166 -0.09 14.08 -7.35
CA ASN A 166 1.22 14.43 -6.79
C ASN A 166 2.27 13.32 -6.94
N LEU A 167 1.96 12.24 -7.68
CA LEU A 167 2.86 11.10 -7.80
C LEU A 167 4.09 11.47 -8.62
N THR A 168 5.26 11.45 -7.98
CA THR A 168 6.57 11.74 -8.60
C THR A 168 7.36 10.49 -8.92
N PHE A 169 7.07 9.38 -8.23
CA PHE A 169 7.75 8.10 -8.41
C PHE A 169 6.74 6.95 -8.45
N LEU A 170 6.83 6.15 -9.51
CA LEU A 170 6.09 4.89 -9.67
C LEU A 170 7.06 3.75 -9.95
N LEU A 171 6.95 2.68 -9.16
CA LEU A 171 7.58 1.39 -9.44
C LEU A 171 6.49 0.34 -9.66
N ILE A 172 6.60 -0.39 -10.76
CA ILE A 172 5.85 -1.61 -11.04
C ILE A 172 6.87 -2.73 -11.20
N GLU A 173 6.73 -3.77 -10.40
CA GLU A 173 7.69 -4.86 -10.34
C GLU A 173 6.96 -6.20 -10.27
N ASP A 174 7.37 -7.15 -11.11
CA ASP A 174 6.96 -8.55 -11.05
C ASP A 174 5.44 -8.73 -11.07
N THR A 175 4.82 -8.45 -12.22
CA THR A 175 3.37 -8.56 -12.47
C THR A 175 3.11 -9.08 -13.89
N ASP A 176 1.90 -9.55 -14.15
CA ASP A 176 1.43 -10.06 -15.43
C ASP A 176 0.79 -8.99 -16.34
N LEU A 177 0.98 -7.71 -16.01
CA LEU A 177 0.52 -6.57 -16.81
C LEU A 177 1.03 -6.64 -18.26
N GLU A 178 0.11 -6.61 -19.22
CA GLU A 178 0.40 -6.59 -20.65
C GLU A 178 0.22 -5.20 -21.27
N TYR A 179 -0.84 -4.50 -20.87
CA TYR A 179 -1.23 -3.21 -21.42
C TYR A 179 -1.49 -2.20 -20.31
N TRP A 180 -0.80 -1.07 -20.36
CA TRP A 180 -1.09 0.07 -19.50
C TRP A 180 -1.70 1.19 -20.33
N ARG A 181 -3.00 1.45 -20.17
CA ARG A 181 -3.70 2.55 -20.83
C ARG A 181 -3.77 3.76 -19.92
N VAL A 182 -3.18 4.85 -20.38
CA VAL A 182 -3.25 6.15 -19.75
C VAL A 182 -4.21 7.02 -20.56
N ASP A 183 -5.42 7.24 -20.04
CA ASP A 183 -6.41 8.14 -20.63
C ASP A 183 -6.02 9.62 -20.44
N ASP A 184 -6.62 10.52 -21.23
CA ASP A 184 -6.37 11.98 -21.14
C ASP A 184 -6.65 12.54 -19.74
N SER A 185 -7.55 11.88 -19.00
CA SER A 185 -7.92 12.19 -17.61
C SER A 185 -7.07 11.54 -16.53
N GLY A 186 -6.27 10.51 -16.86
CA GLY A 186 -5.43 9.76 -15.93
C GLY A 186 -3.95 10.03 -16.11
N ARG A 187 -3.62 11.19 -16.70
CA ARG A 187 -2.25 11.70 -16.77
C ARG A 187 -1.67 11.78 -15.35
N PHE A 188 -0.41 11.38 -15.21
CA PHE A 188 0.36 11.54 -13.97
C PHE A 188 1.21 12.82 -14.11
N PRO A 189 0.65 14.02 -13.88
CA PRO A 189 1.29 15.28 -14.28
C PRO A 189 2.63 15.52 -13.59
N CYS A 190 2.79 15.01 -12.37
CA CYS A 190 4.00 15.17 -11.57
C CYS A 190 4.99 14.01 -11.71
N LEU A 191 4.72 12.99 -12.53
CA LEU A 191 5.54 11.78 -12.56
C LEU A 191 6.91 12.05 -13.19
N GLN A 192 7.94 11.97 -12.35
CA GLN A 192 9.33 12.22 -12.75
C GLN A 192 10.10 10.92 -13.01
N ARG A 193 9.72 9.83 -12.32
CA ARG A 193 10.41 8.55 -12.39
C ARG A 193 9.43 7.40 -12.46
N LEU A 194 9.51 6.65 -13.55
CA LEU A 194 8.81 5.40 -13.77
C LEU A 194 9.83 4.28 -13.86
N LEU A 195 9.72 3.27 -12.97
CA LEU A 195 10.51 2.05 -13.03
C LEU A 195 9.59 0.86 -13.27
N ILE A 196 9.95 0.05 -14.27
CA ILE A 196 9.25 -1.19 -14.61
C ILE A 196 10.28 -2.30 -14.59
N HIS A 197 10.20 -3.19 -13.61
CA HIS A 197 11.14 -4.29 -13.42
C HIS A 197 10.41 -5.63 -13.54
N HIS A 198 11.04 -6.60 -14.19
CA HIS A 198 10.55 -7.98 -14.25
C HIS A 198 9.08 -8.11 -14.74
N CYS A 199 8.60 -7.17 -15.55
CA CYS A 199 7.26 -7.19 -16.15
C CYS A 199 7.35 -7.78 -17.57
N TYR A 200 7.68 -9.07 -17.65
CA TYR A 200 8.07 -9.71 -18.92
C TYR A 200 6.93 -9.80 -19.95
N LYS A 201 5.67 -9.65 -19.51
CA LYS A 201 4.50 -9.67 -20.40
C LYS A 201 4.10 -8.29 -20.93
N LEU A 202 4.74 -7.22 -20.46
CA LEU A 202 4.38 -5.85 -20.83
C LEU A 202 4.65 -5.64 -22.32
N LYS A 203 3.58 -5.41 -23.08
CA LYS A 203 3.63 -5.18 -24.53
C LYS A 203 3.63 -3.69 -24.86
N GLN A 204 2.81 -2.90 -24.16
CA GLN A 204 2.64 -1.49 -24.49
C GLN A 204 2.19 -0.63 -23.30
N ILE A 205 2.72 0.60 -23.28
CA ILE A 205 2.19 1.71 -22.47
C ILE A 205 1.54 2.68 -23.46
N LEU A 206 0.22 2.73 -23.44
CA LEU A 206 -0.60 3.58 -24.29
C LEU A 206 -0.85 4.90 -23.57
N LEU A 207 -0.01 5.89 -23.83
CA LEU A 207 -0.32 7.27 -23.49
C LEU A 207 -1.38 7.74 -24.50
N ALA A 208 -2.48 8.33 -24.02
CA ALA A 208 -3.39 9.10 -24.87
C ALA A 208 -2.60 10.29 -25.46
N LEU A 209 -1.88 10.02 -26.53
CA LEU A 209 -1.34 11.03 -27.42
C LEU A 209 -2.50 11.49 -28.29
N GLU A 210 -2.67 12.80 -28.30
CA GLU A 210 -3.51 13.58 -29.17
C GLU A 210 -3.71 12.88 -30.52
N THR A 211 -4.95 12.56 -30.84
CA THR A 211 -5.35 12.39 -32.23
C THR A 211 -5.12 13.74 -32.91
N SER A 212 -3.90 13.92 -33.41
CA SER A 212 -3.61 14.88 -34.46
C SER A 212 -4.62 14.58 -35.57
N GLN A 213 -5.60 15.47 -35.71
CA GLN A 213 -6.49 15.45 -36.85
C GLN A 213 -5.63 15.49 -38.11
N PRO A 214 -5.89 14.66 -39.13
CA PRO A 214 -5.22 14.83 -40.40
C PRO A 214 -5.64 16.20 -40.95
N LEU A 215 -4.66 17.06 -41.18
CA LEU A 215 -4.82 18.29 -41.96
C LEU A 215 -5.58 17.93 -43.26
N LYS A 216 -6.78 18.49 -43.41
CA LYS A 216 -7.44 18.67 -44.71
C LYS A 216 -7.29 20.13 -45.11
#